data_AF-A0A1Q3ANW8-F1
#
_entry.id   AF-A0A1Q3ANW8-F1
#
_cell.length_a   1.000
_cell.length_b   1.000
_cell.length_c   1.000
_cell.angle_alpha   90.00
_cell.angle_beta   90.00
_cell.angle_gamma   90.00
#
_symmetry.space_group_name_H-M   'P 1'
#
loop_
_entity.id
_entity.type
_entity.pdbx_description
1 polymer ?
#
loop_
_entity_poly.entity_id
_entity_poly.type
_entity_poly.pdbx_seq_one_letter_code
_entity_poly.pdbx_strand_id
1 'polypeptide(L)'
;IERMEKTQFMLKQSYGVEEYMLDTNDLCAHPNITFPAKLKMDDVEKFDGSGDPKAYLRQYVRTMKPRGLTKEQLIAAFPRSLIGPTARWYHSQDLKKIGAWKEMAIEFVKQYA
;
A
#
# COMPACT_ATOMS: atom_id res chain seq x y z
N ILE A 1 9.95 -44.26 -10.30
CA ILE A 1 10.20 -42.94 -10.94
C ILE A 1 9.02 -42.01 -10.68
N GLU A 2 7.77 -42.39 -11.01
CA GLU A 2 6.54 -41.63 -10.68
C GLU A 2 6.39 -41.18 -9.21
N ARG A 3 6.76 -42.03 -8.25
CA ARG A 3 6.62 -41.73 -6.82
C ARG A 3 7.54 -40.58 -6.35
N MET A 4 8.63 -40.33 -7.08
CA MET A 4 9.63 -39.30 -6.75
C MET A 4 9.25 -37.94 -7.37
N GLU A 5 8.65 -37.96 -8.56
CA GLU A 5 8.11 -36.77 -9.23
C GLU A 5 6.91 -36.20 -8.48
N LYS A 6 6.04 -37.08 -7.95
CA LYS A 6 4.89 -36.67 -7.14
C LYS A 6 5.32 -35.95 -5.85
N THR A 7 6.41 -36.39 -5.22
CA THR A 7 6.96 -35.74 -4.02
C THR A 7 7.58 -34.38 -4.34
N GLN A 8 8.30 -34.25 -5.46
CA GLN A 8 8.82 -32.94 -5.91
C GLN A 8 7.70 -31.96 -6.31
N PHE A 9 6.62 -32.47 -6.90
CA PHE A 9 5.44 -31.66 -7.23
C PHE A 9 4.72 -31.16 -5.96
N MET A 10 4.56 -32.02 -4.96
CA MET A 10 3.95 -31.65 -3.67
C MET A 10 4.83 -30.66 -2.88
N LEU A 11 6.16 -30.82 -2.92
CA LEU A 11 7.10 -29.85 -2.34
C LEU A 11 7.04 -28.50 -3.06
N LYS A 12 7.03 -28.47 -4.40
CA LYS A 12 6.84 -27.21 -5.14
C LYS A 12 5.50 -26.52 -4.86
N GLN A 13 4.42 -27.29 -4.66
CA GLN A 13 3.14 -26.72 -4.23
C GLN A 13 3.17 -26.21 -2.80
N SER A 14 3.84 -26.88 -1.86
CA SER A 14 3.93 -26.41 -0.47
C SER A 14 4.82 -25.17 -0.32
N TYR A 15 5.96 -25.13 -1.02
CA TYR A 15 6.82 -23.94 -1.08
C TYR A 15 6.12 -22.76 -1.76
N GLY A 16 5.23 -23.02 -2.73
CA GLY A 16 4.44 -21.98 -3.40
C GLY A 16 3.29 -21.40 -2.59
N VAL A 17 3.01 -21.89 -1.37
CA VAL A 17 2.06 -21.27 -0.44
C VAL A 17 2.81 -20.59 0.71
N GLU A 18 3.95 -21.14 1.14
CA GLU A 18 4.82 -20.51 2.15
C GLU A 18 5.53 -19.25 1.64
N GLU A 19 5.91 -19.19 0.36
CA GLU A 19 6.46 -17.97 -0.27
C GLU A 19 5.43 -16.81 -0.31
N TYR A 20 4.14 -17.13 -0.22
CA TYR A 20 3.03 -16.16 -0.18
C TYR A 20 2.45 -15.95 1.21
N MET A 21 2.84 -16.76 2.20
CA MET A 21 2.59 -16.50 3.63
C MET A 21 3.64 -15.50 4.10
N LEU A 22 3.52 -14.29 3.57
CA LEU A 22 4.31 -13.15 3.98
C LEU A 22 4.19 -13.00 5.50
N ASP A 23 5.32 -13.07 6.20
CA ASP A 23 5.38 -12.68 7.61
C ASP A 23 4.81 -11.26 7.68
N THR A 24 3.67 -11.12 8.37
CA THR A 24 2.98 -9.83 8.48
C THR A 24 3.86 -8.78 9.15
N ASN A 25 4.91 -9.20 9.87
CA ASN A 25 5.92 -8.32 10.44
C ASN A 25 6.84 -7.71 9.37
N ASP A 26 7.07 -8.40 8.25
CA ASP A 26 7.94 -7.95 7.15
C ASP A 26 7.18 -7.13 6.09
N LEU A 27 5.84 -7.23 6.09
CA LEU A 27 4.96 -6.48 5.19
C LEU A 27 4.73 -5.02 5.58
N CYS A 28 4.85 -4.70 6.87
CA CYS A 28 4.52 -3.37 7.35
C CYS A 28 5.80 -2.64 7.76
N ALA A 29 6.17 -1.61 6.99
CA ALA A 29 7.22 -0.66 7.40
C ALA A 29 6.93 0.02 8.75
N HIS A 30 5.71 -0.14 9.29
CA HIS A 30 5.24 0.44 10.55
C HIS A 30 4.37 -0.57 11.34
N PRO A 31 4.97 -1.58 11.99
CA PRO A 31 4.24 -2.66 12.67
C PRO A 31 3.34 -2.17 13.82
N ASN A 32 3.51 -0.92 14.27
CA ASN A 32 2.72 -0.33 15.36
C ASN A 32 1.51 0.49 14.89
N ILE A 33 1.28 0.65 13.57
CA ILE A 33 0.13 1.41 13.07
C ILE A 33 -1.10 0.50 13.04
N THR A 34 -1.97 0.68 14.03
CA THR A 34 -3.31 0.09 14.03
C THR A 34 -4.30 1.08 13.42
N PHE A 35 -5.30 0.59 12.68
CA PHE A 35 -6.39 1.42 12.17
C PHE A 35 -7.63 1.28 13.06
N PRO A 36 -8.47 2.32 13.18
CA PRO A 36 -9.80 2.15 13.76
C PRO A 36 -10.55 1.04 13.00
N ALA A 37 -11.19 0.12 13.72
CA ALA A 37 -11.88 -1.04 13.14
C ALA A 37 -12.97 -0.68 12.09
N LYS A 38 -13.40 0.59 12.08
CA LYS A 38 -14.43 1.12 11.17
C LYS A 38 -13.87 2.09 10.11
N LEU A 39 -12.56 2.08 9.82
CA LEU A 39 -12.04 2.90 8.73
C LEU A 39 -12.61 2.41 7.40
N LYS A 40 -13.61 3.13 6.90
CA LYS A 40 -14.14 2.93 5.56
C LYS A 40 -13.22 3.60 4.54
N MET A 41 -13.24 3.16 3.29
CA MET A 41 -12.46 3.72 2.17
C MET A 41 -13.32 3.80 0.89
N ASP A 42 -14.62 3.54 1.00
CA ASP A 42 -15.59 3.46 -0.08
C ASP A 42 -15.92 4.83 -0.69
N ASP A 43 -15.87 5.88 0.11
CA ASP A 43 -16.10 7.28 -0.26
C ASP A 43 -14.80 8.04 -0.62
N VAL A 44 -13.65 7.39 -0.51
CA VAL A 44 -12.37 7.97 -0.94
C VAL A 44 -12.22 7.75 -2.43
N GLU A 45 -12.19 8.85 -3.19
CA GLU A 45 -11.90 8.84 -4.61
C GLU A 45 -10.58 8.12 -4.88
N LYS A 46 -10.56 7.28 -5.91
CA LYS A 46 -9.37 6.50 -6.29
C LYS A 46 -8.62 7.21 -7.39
N PHE A 47 -7.30 7.31 -7.26
CA PHE A 47 -6.44 7.93 -8.26
C PHE A 47 -5.75 6.87 -9.12
N ASP A 48 -6.04 6.90 -10.42
CA ASP A 48 -5.46 6.00 -11.44
C ASP A 48 -4.23 6.58 -12.14
N GLY A 49 -3.90 7.85 -11.87
CA GLY A 49 -2.83 8.59 -12.54
C GLY A 49 -3.34 9.71 -13.44
N SER A 50 -4.65 9.85 -13.61
CA SER A 50 -5.27 10.92 -14.38
C SER A 50 -5.68 12.12 -13.50
N GLY A 51 -5.54 13.34 -14.01
CA GLY A 51 -5.93 14.57 -13.32
C GLY A 51 -4.79 15.26 -12.54
N ASP A 52 -5.12 16.29 -11.75
CA ASP A 52 -4.12 17.06 -10.97
C ASP A 52 -3.72 16.32 -9.68
N PRO A 53 -2.48 15.82 -9.55
CA PRO A 53 -2.03 15.11 -8.35
C PRO A 53 -2.04 15.99 -7.10
N LYS A 54 -1.85 17.31 -7.24
CA LYS A 54 -1.92 18.24 -6.09
C LYS A 54 -3.35 18.40 -5.60
N ALA A 55 -4.33 18.48 -6.52
CA ALA A 55 -5.73 18.51 -6.16
C ALA A 55 -6.16 17.21 -5.47
N TYR A 56 -5.70 16.07 -5.99
CA TYR A 56 -5.96 14.77 -5.41
C TYR A 56 -5.44 14.67 -3.96
N LEU A 57 -4.17 15.04 -3.71
CA LEU A 57 -3.60 15.02 -2.35
C LEU A 57 -4.39 15.90 -1.37
N ARG A 58 -4.83 17.09 -1.79
CA ARG A 58 -5.68 17.97 -0.98
C ARG A 58 -7.02 17.30 -0.64
N GLN A 59 -7.65 16.68 -1.63
CA GLN A 59 -8.93 16.01 -1.47
C GLN A 59 -8.83 14.78 -0.55
N TYR A 60 -7.77 13.99 -0.70
CA TYR A 60 -7.47 12.85 0.17
C TYR A 60 -7.36 13.29 1.64
N VAL A 61 -6.53 14.28 1.94
CA VAL A 61 -6.36 14.79 3.31
C VAL A 61 -7.66 15.36 3.85
N ARG A 62 -8.43 16.12 3.04
CA ARG A 62 -9.74 16.67 3.44
C ARG A 62 -10.74 15.60 3.83
N THR A 63 -10.74 14.48 3.10
CA THR A 63 -11.67 13.36 3.31
C THR A 63 -11.28 12.51 4.51
N MET A 64 -9.97 12.32 4.72
CA MET A 64 -9.46 11.41 5.74
C MET A 64 -9.25 12.08 7.11
N LYS A 65 -8.94 13.38 7.16
CA LYS A 65 -8.67 14.11 8.41
C LYS A 65 -9.84 14.09 9.42
N PRO A 66 -11.12 14.22 9.02
CA PRO A 66 -12.25 14.15 9.95
C PRO A 66 -12.44 12.78 10.62
N ARG A 67 -11.77 11.73 10.14
CA ARG A 67 -11.89 10.36 10.68
C ARG A 67 -11.02 10.10 11.91
N GLY A 68 -10.32 11.14 12.40
CA GLY A 68 -9.46 11.04 13.58
C GLY A 68 -8.18 10.23 13.36
N LEU A 69 -7.73 10.10 12.11
CA LEU A 69 -6.48 9.39 11.80
C LEU A 69 -5.25 10.22 12.17
N THR A 70 -4.24 9.57 12.75
CA THR A 70 -2.91 10.16 12.94
C THR A 70 -2.22 10.38 11.59
N LYS A 71 -1.15 11.16 11.58
CA LYS A 71 -0.36 11.41 10.37
C LYS A 71 0.18 10.09 9.78
N GLU A 72 0.63 9.19 10.64
CA GLU A 72 1.18 7.89 10.28
C GLU A 72 0.09 6.99 9.67
N GLN A 73 -1.11 6.99 10.27
CA GLN A 73 -2.27 6.29 9.71
C GLN A 73 -2.70 6.89 8.35
N LEU A 74 -2.63 8.21 8.17
CA LEU A 74 -2.91 8.84 6.88
C LEU A 74 -1.93 8.42 5.78
N ILE A 75 -0.64 8.35 6.10
CA ILE A 75 0.40 7.86 5.19
C ILE A 75 0.15 6.38 4.85
N ALA A 76 -0.09 5.55 5.87
CA ALA A 76 -0.30 4.11 5.72
C ALA A 76 -1.62 3.77 4.98
N ALA A 77 -2.64 4.63 5.05
CA ALA A 77 -3.90 4.44 4.33
C ALA A 77 -3.83 4.93 2.87
N PHE A 78 -2.89 5.81 2.52
CA PHE A 78 -2.82 6.43 1.20
C PHE A 78 -2.77 5.43 0.04
N PRO A 79 -2.04 4.30 0.12
CA PRO A 79 -1.98 3.33 -0.99
C PRO A 79 -3.33 2.73 -1.33
N ARG A 80 -4.24 2.63 -0.35
CA ARG A 80 -5.60 2.10 -0.54
C ARG A 80 -6.48 3.00 -1.40
N SER A 81 -6.06 4.25 -1.60
CA SER A 81 -6.70 5.23 -2.46
C SER A 81 -6.12 5.25 -3.89
N LEU A 82 -5.08 4.46 -4.17
CA LEU A 82 -4.44 4.40 -5.49
C LEU A 82 -4.91 3.15 -6.26
N ILE A 83 -4.97 3.23 -7.59
CA ILE A 83 -5.31 2.10 -8.44
C ILE A 83 -4.41 2.00 -9.68
N GLY A 84 -4.26 0.78 -10.20
CA GLY A 84 -3.53 0.56 -11.44
C GLY A 84 -2.06 0.96 -11.32
N PRO A 85 -1.51 1.77 -12.26
CA PRO A 85 -0.11 2.16 -12.25
C PRO A 85 0.33 2.94 -11.00
N THR A 86 -0.54 3.75 -10.39
CA THR A 86 -0.20 4.57 -9.21
C THR A 86 0.02 3.74 -7.97
N ALA A 87 -0.78 2.69 -7.78
CA ALA A 87 -0.60 1.73 -6.69
C ALA A 87 0.75 1.01 -6.82
N ARG A 88 1.11 0.57 -8.03
CA ARG A 88 2.41 -0.07 -8.30
C ARG A 88 3.58 0.86 -8.03
N TRP A 89 3.49 2.11 -8.48
CA TRP A 89 4.51 3.13 -8.21
C TRP A 89 4.71 3.33 -6.71
N TYR A 90 3.65 3.37 -5.91
CA TYR A 90 3.78 3.53 -4.46
C TYR A 90 4.53 2.35 -3.83
N HIS A 91 4.19 1.12 -4.21
CA HIS A 91 4.86 -0.08 -3.69
C HIS A 91 6.30 -0.24 -4.17
N SER A 92 6.66 0.34 -5.32
CA SER A 92 8.06 0.39 -5.76
C SER A 92 8.89 1.44 -5.01
N GLN A 93 8.26 2.35 -4.25
CA GLN A 93 8.99 3.30 -3.45
C GLN A 93 9.59 2.64 -2.22
N ASP A 94 10.82 3.01 -1.88
CA ASP A 94 11.44 2.63 -0.63
C ASP A 94 10.78 3.41 0.52
N LEU A 95 9.75 2.82 1.13
CA LEU A 95 8.98 3.45 2.21
C LEU A 95 9.83 3.79 3.44
N LYS A 96 11.03 3.20 3.60
CA LYS A 96 12.00 3.57 4.65
C LYS A 96 12.62 4.95 4.39
N LYS A 97 12.67 5.40 3.14
CA LYS A 97 13.12 6.75 2.75
C LYS A 97 12.01 7.78 2.83
N ILE A 98 10.75 7.36 2.71
CA ILE A 98 9.57 8.22 2.72
C ILE A 98 8.97 8.30 4.14
N GLY A 99 9.81 8.53 5.14
CA GLY A 99 9.39 8.65 6.53
C GLY A 99 8.49 9.87 6.80
N ALA A 100 8.44 10.83 5.86
CA ALA A 100 7.60 12.01 5.95
C ALA A 100 6.59 12.10 4.79
N TRP A 101 5.30 12.26 5.13
CA TRP A 101 4.22 12.63 4.18
C TRP A 101 4.62 13.69 3.15
N LYS A 102 5.45 14.67 3.57
CA LYS A 102 5.95 15.74 2.70
C LYS A 102 6.79 15.21 1.54
N GLU A 103 7.72 14.29 1.81
CA GLU A 103 8.58 13.69 0.78
C GLU A 103 7.76 12.81 -0.15
N MET A 104 6.82 12.04 0.41
CA MET A 104 5.86 11.24 -0.37
C MET A 104 5.09 12.11 -1.36
N ALA A 105 4.51 13.21 -0.86
CA ALA A 105 3.72 14.14 -1.64
C ALA A 105 4.55 14.82 -2.73
N ILE A 106 5.82 15.16 -2.46
CA ILE A 106 6.72 15.76 -3.45
C ILE A 106 6.99 14.76 -4.58
N GLU A 107 7.39 13.53 -4.27
CA GLU A 107 7.68 12.52 -5.30
C GLU A 107 6.41 12.12 -6.06
N PHE A 108 5.26 12.03 -5.38
CA PHE A 108 3.97 11.76 -6.02
C PHE A 108 3.61 12.83 -7.05
N VAL A 109 3.71 14.11 -6.66
CA VAL A 109 3.44 15.22 -7.58
C VAL A 109 4.46 15.23 -8.72
N LYS A 110 5.74 15.00 -8.45
CA LYS A 110 6.78 14.94 -9.49
C LYS A 110 6.54 13.83 -10.51
N GLN A 111 5.98 12.69 -10.08
CA GLN A 111 5.71 11.55 -10.95
C GLN A 111 4.46 11.73 -11.83
N TYR A 112 3.44 12.42 -11.32
CA TYR A 112 2.09 12.45 -11.91
C TYR A 112 1.60 13.86 -12.30
N ALA A 113 2.46 14.89 -12.26
CA ALA A 113 2.14 16.24 -12.71
C ALA A 113 2.22 16.39 -14.23
#